data_AF-A0AAW9NKT6-F1
#
_entry.id   AF-A0AAW9NKT6-F1
#
_cell.length_a   1.000
_cell.length_b   1.000
_cell.length_c   1.000
_cell.angle_alpha   90.00
_cell.angle_beta   90.00
_cell.angle_gamma   90.00
#
_symmetry.space_group_name_H-M   'P 1'
#
loop_
_entity.id
_entity.type
_entity.pdbx_description
1 polymer ?
#
loop_
_entity_poly.entity_id
_entity_poly.type
_entity_poly.pdbx_seq_one_letter_code
_entity_poly.pdbx_strand_id
1 'polypeptide(L)'
;MADKRVKNEFFKMAEQDLRFTQEDRQKVFEQIHRPEKKKRFVVSFVPLTASLFIVGLCLFLLMPVIFPENVTEEYAGTDSNDVVEAIAQEDEVATMLFTVKDEDNRIHLNLLFAYSKEQRRMNVLAIPRDTYAPIFEEDEPISYDKLTFAYVDGSDGAESVRKSVSALFDLPIDYYAVMDLADFSTLIDAVNGIDYVLREDIRVRAITQVAFDFERGTNHLNGEEIIALMMATTERDALGREHLVKLLNTVAYKMKKEMSLTQLQEMATQLETNMPFNPLFEKPIEIHTIKSFSLLDGLQSTMLDEKYYVTFEESFLTYIGEKLTTFDESNAVVSTVDTSYGWENTIFSNKIDEWKNGDEPFVDNLVEEVMQQMAHQKVIAEFKEGSIMLTPERIAILQWMVEDNKEQYTHHAIYLDILNRWQKGDFSTVDDDHNRLMQLQGTKTSDGTATGIASEEQEIHYIFQVFAKEVDEVFGPAEKQ
;
A
#
# COMPACT_ATOMS: atom_id res chain seq x y z
N MET A 1 -47.58 25.37 46.83
CA MET A 1 -47.60 26.54 45.91
C MET A 1 -46.16 27.01 45.77
N ALA A 2 -45.76 27.50 44.59
CA ALA A 2 -44.41 27.46 43.98
C ALA A 2 -44.15 26.11 43.28
N ASP A 3 -43.85 26.02 41.99
CA ASP A 3 -43.78 27.01 40.92
C ASP A 3 -44.18 26.31 39.60
N LYS A 4 -45.34 26.70 39.05
CA LYS A 4 -45.88 26.17 37.78
C LYS A 4 -45.50 27.05 36.58
N ARG A 5 -44.61 28.05 36.75
CA ARG A 5 -44.25 28.98 35.66
C ARG A 5 -43.09 28.47 34.78
N VAL A 6 -42.18 27.65 35.30
CA VAL A 6 -41.01 27.18 34.52
C VAL A 6 -41.40 26.14 33.45
N LYS A 7 -42.45 25.35 33.69
CA LYS A 7 -42.90 24.32 32.74
C LYS A 7 -43.62 24.88 31.50
N ASN A 8 -44.07 26.14 31.54
CA ASN A 8 -44.76 26.79 30.42
C ASN A 8 -43.84 27.61 29.50
N GLU A 9 -42.61 27.92 29.92
CA GLU A 9 -41.62 28.54 29.01
C GLU A 9 -40.86 27.50 28.19
N PHE A 10 -40.56 26.33 28.77
CA PHE A 10 -39.95 25.22 28.03
C PHE A 10 -40.83 24.66 26.90
N PHE A 11 -42.16 24.71 27.06
CA PHE A 11 -43.09 24.30 26.00
C PHE A 11 -43.38 25.40 24.96
N LYS A 12 -42.88 26.64 25.15
CA LYS A 12 -42.98 27.71 24.14
C LYS A 12 -41.74 27.84 23.25
N MET A 13 -40.58 27.35 23.68
CA MET A 13 -39.36 27.33 22.84
C MET A 13 -39.31 26.14 21.87
N ALA A 14 -40.08 25.08 22.11
CA ALA A 14 -40.12 23.89 21.24
C ALA A 14 -41.03 24.04 20.00
N GLU A 15 -41.65 25.21 19.80
CA GLU A 15 -42.57 25.47 18.68
C GLU A 15 -42.25 26.76 17.90
N GLN A 16 -41.03 27.30 18.03
CA GLN A 16 -40.50 28.18 16.99
C GLN A 16 -39.85 27.33 15.90
N ASP A 17 -40.67 27.00 14.91
CA ASP A 17 -40.32 26.52 13.58
C ASP A 17 -38.86 26.90 13.17
N LEU A 18 -37.93 25.95 13.31
CA LEU A 18 -36.71 25.89 12.49
C LEU A 18 -37.11 25.52 11.05
N ARG A 19 -37.93 26.36 10.42
CA ARG A 19 -38.23 26.24 8.99
C ARG A 19 -37.18 27.04 8.25
N PHE A 20 -36.22 26.32 7.67
CA PHE A 20 -35.27 26.87 6.72
C PHE A 20 -36.05 27.50 5.55
N THR A 21 -36.22 28.81 5.58
CA THR A 21 -37.10 29.53 4.65
C THR A 21 -36.45 29.62 3.27
N GLN A 22 -37.23 30.04 2.26
CA GLN A 22 -36.66 30.34 0.95
C GLN A 22 -35.70 31.55 1.01
N GLU A 23 -35.93 32.49 1.92
CA GLU A 23 -35.02 33.63 2.17
C GLU A 23 -33.70 33.17 2.81
N ASP A 24 -33.72 32.20 3.72
CA ASP A 24 -32.50 31.63 4.31
C ASP A 24 -31.66 30.90 3.25
N ARG A 25 -32.31 30.20 2.32
CA ARG A 25 -31.65 29.60 1.15
C ARG A 25 -31.00 30.63 0.24
N GLN A 26 -31.67 31.75 -0.02
CA GLN A 26 -31.11 32.82 -0.84
C GLN A 26 -29.93 33.51 -0.15
N LYS A 27 -29.98 33.75 1.16
CA LYS A 27 -28.84 34.31 1.91
C LYS A 27 -27.61 33.43 1.86
N VAL A 28 -27.78 32.12 1.98
CA VAL A 28 -26.68 31.15 1.85
C VAL A 28 -26.15 31.14 0.40
N PHE A 29 -27.04 31.15 -0.60
CA PHE A 29 -26.64 31.22 -2.00
C PHE A 29 -25.85 32.50 -2.34
N GLU A 30 -26.26 33.66 -1.81
CA GLU A 30 -25.56 34.94 -1.97
C GLU A 30 -24.20 34.97 -1.26
N GLN A 31 -24.06 34.29 -0.13
CA GLN A 31 -22.77 34.15 0.56
C GLN A 31 -21.78 33.28 -0.22
N ILE A 32 -22.26 32.18 -0.82
CA ILE A 32 -21.45 31.26 -1.63
C ILE A 32 -21.06 31.89 -2.98
N HIS A 33 -21.93 32.73 -3.56
CA HIS A 33 -21.68 33.38 -4.86
C HIS A 33 -21.05 34.78 -4.74
N ARG A 34 -20.62 35.20 -3.55
CA ARG A 34 -19.92 36.47 -3.40
C ARG A 34 -18.55 36.35 -4.09
N PRO A 35 -18.28 37.07 -5.19
CA PRO A 35 -17.01 36.94 -5.87
C PRO A 35 -15.90 37.44 -4.95
N GLU A 36 -15.02 36.54 -4.52
CA GLU A 36 -13.82 36.92 -3.80
C GLU A 36 -13.00 37.89 -4.66
N LYS A 37 -12.69 39.05 -4.08
CA LYS A 37 -11.83 40.03 -4.72
C LYS A 37 -10.46 39.39 -4.93
N LYS A 38 -10.17 38.96 -6.16
CA LYS A 38 -8.85 38.50 -6.60
C LYS A 38 -7.78 39.52 -6.19
N LYS A 39 -7.03 39.21 -5.12
CA LYS A 39 -5.78 39.90 -4.82
C LYS A 39 -4.79 39.49 -5.90
N ARG A 40 -4.35 40.46 -6.71
CA ARG A 40 -3.22 40.30 -7.64
C ARG A 40 -1.98 39.97 -6.82
N PHE A 41 -1.52 38.72 -6.90
CA PHE A 41 -0.22 38.34 -6.37
C PHE A 41 0.84 38.71 -7.42
N VAL A 42 1.75 39.60 -7.04
CA VAL A 42 2.91 39.96 -7.85
C VAL A 42 3.90 38.80 -7.71
N VAL A 43 4.21 38.13 -8.81
CA VAL A 43 5.23 37.07 -8.87
C VAL A 43 6.58 37.72 -8.59
N SER A 44 7.10 37.51 -7.38
CA SER A 44 8.50 37.75 -7.06
C SER A 44 9.27 36.47 -7.35
N PHE A 45 10.11 36.49 -8.38
CA PHE A 45 11.10 35.45 -8.65
C PHE A 45 12.04 35.36 -7.44
N VAL A 46 11.89 34.30 -6.64
CA VAL A 46 12.84 33.85 -5.62
C VAL A 46 13.32 32.48 -6.11
N PRO A 47 14.64 32.20 -6.14
CA PRO A 47 15.14 30.96 -6.71
C PRO A 47 14.67 29.75 -5.91
N LEU A 48 14.15 28.77 -6.66
CA LEU A 48 13.80 27.40 -6.27
C LEU A 48 14.87 26.78 -5.35
N THR A 49 14.56 26.62 -4.07
CA THR A 49 15.24 25.71 -3.14
C THR A 49 14.18 24.73 -2.63
N ALA A 50 13.93 23.72 -3.45
CA ALA A 50 12.99 22.62 -3.28
C ALA A 50 13.66 21.53 -2.41
N SER A 51 13.15 21.04 -1.27
CA SER A 51 11.78 20.62 -0.87
C SER A 51 11.32 19.40 -1.68
N LEU A 52 11.06 18.19 -1.16
CA LEU A 52 11.11 17.56 0.18
C LEU A 52 10.45 16.17 -0.05
N PHE A 53 11.12 14.99 0.01
CA PHE A 53 10.42 13.70 -0.29
C PHE A 53 10.99 12.32 0.15
N ILE A 54 10.78 11.85 1.38
CA ILE A 54 11.56 10.76 1.99
C ILE A 54 10.86 10.17 3.18
N VAL A 55 10.26 11.01 4.03
CA VAL A 55 9.83 10.64 5.37
C VAL A 55 8.97 9.36 5.34
N GLY A 56 8.03 9.23 4.40
CA GLY A 56 7.05 8.12 4.45
C GLY A 56 7.43 6.91 3.61
N LEU A 57 8.11 7.14 2.49
CA LEU A 57 8.44 6.07 1.54
C LEU A 57 9.69 5.31 1.94
N CYS A 58 10.67 6.03 2.49
CA CYS A 58 11.91 5.46 2.96
C CYS A 58 11.75 4.70 4.27
N LEU A 59 10.62 4.83 4.96
CA LEU A 59 10.26 3.92 6.05
C LEU A 59 9.77 2.56 5.58
N PHE A 60 9.29 2.46 4.34
CA PHE A 60 8.64 1.25 3.86
C PHE A 60 9.50 0.45 2.86
N LEU A 61 10.49 1.07 2.21
CA LEU A 61 11.33 0.44 1.16
C LEU A 61 12.79 0.14 1.58
N LEU A 62 13.16 0.27 2.86
CA LEU A 62 14.56 0.24 3.35
C LEU A 62 14.89 -0.73 4.53
N MET A 63 14.27 -1.90 4.60
CA MET A 63 14.57 -2.99 5.56
C MET A 63 15.40 -4.23 5.06
N PRO A 64 16.72 -4.23 4.74
CA PRO A 64 17.65 -4.90 5.63
C PRO A 64 19.09 -4.41 5.46
N VAL A 65 19.52 -3.51 6.31
CA VAL A 65 20.93 -3.41 6.63
C VAL A 65 21.05 -3.52 8.14
N ILE A 66 20.73 -4.72 8.65
CA ILE A 66 21.23 -5.12 9.95
C ILE A 66 22.60 -5.79 9.79
N PHE A 67 22.96 -6.54 8.74
CA PHE A 67 24.36 -6.99 8.53
C PHE A 67 24.73 -7.29 7.06
N PRO A 68 25.88 -6.78 6.56
CA PRO A 68 26.84 -7.69 5.94
C PRO A 68 28.33 -7.37 6.23
N GLU A 69 28.94 -8.27 7.00
CA GLU A 69 30.18 -9.02 6.75
C GLU A 69 31.58 -8.37 6.61
N ASN A 70 31.83 -7.06 6.45
CA ASN A 70 33.22 -6.57 6.46
C ASN A 70 33.38 -5.09 6.88
N VAL A 71 33.67 -4.85 8.16
CA VAL A 71 34.41 -3.65 8.61
C VAL A 71 35.60 -4.12 9.44
N THR A 72 36.65 -4.55 8.75
CA THR A 72 37.99 -4.53 9.35
C THR A 72 38.53 -3.11 9.26
N GLU A 73 38.90 -2.59 10.44
CA GLU A 73 39.74 -1.41 10.69
C GLU A 73 39.15 -0.06 10.25
N GLU A 74 38.72 0.73 11.22
CA GLU A 74 39.57 1.78 11.82
C GLU A 74 38.68 2.75 12.62
N TYR A 75 38.55 2.55 13.93
CA TYR A 75 38.47 3.60 14.96
C TYR A 75 38.50 2.91 16.33
N ALA A 76 39.71 2.72 16.85
CA ALA A 76 39.93 2.28 18.22
C ALA A 76 39.56 3.42 19.19
N GLY A 77 38.60 3.18 20.08
CA GLY A 77 38.21 4.16 21.09
C GLY A 77 37.10 3.75 22.04
N THR A 78 37.44 2.87 23.00
CA THR A 78 36.80 2.63 24.31
C THR A 78 35.51 1.80 24.40
N ASP A 79 35.65 0.66 25.11
CA ASP A 79 34.67 -0.22 25.77
C ASP A 79 33.43 -0.66 24.98
N SER A 80 33.60 -1.65 24.09
CA SER A 80 32.55 -2.22 23.25
C SER A 80 32.53 -3.76 23.28
N ASN A 81 32.58 -4.39 24.44
CA ASN A 81 32.42 -5.84 24.52
C ASN A 81 30.95 -6.29 24.63
N ASP A 82 30.04 -5.46 25.13
CA ASP A 82 28.61 -5.82 25.23
C ASP A 82 27.83 -5.59 23.92
N VAL A 83 28.31 -4.67 23.06
CA VAL A 83 27.67 -4.36 21.77
C VAL A 83 27.96 -5.46 20.74
N VAL A 84 29.11 -6.13 20.83
CA VAL A 84 29.57 -7.12 19.84
C VAL A 84 28.84 -8.48 19.98
N GLU A 85 28.29 -8.80 21.15
CA GLU A 85 27.55 -10.06 21.37
C GLU A 85 26.07 -9.97 20.93
N ALA A 86 25.46 -8.79 20.92
CA ALA A 86 24.09 -8.57 20.44
C ALA A 86 23.98 -8.61 18.90
N ILE A 87 25.11 -8.64 18.20
CA ILE A 87 25.27 -8.36 16.76
C ILE A 87 25.40 -9.65 15.92
N ALA A 88 25.29 -10.83 16.55
CA ALA A 88 25.65 -12.13 15.96
C ALA A 88 24.51 -13.16 15.85
N GLN A 89 23.24 -12.73 15.68
CA GLN A 89 22.16 -13.68 15.36
C GLN A 89 21.58 -13.41 13.96
N GLU A 90 21.78 -14.37 13.04
CA GLU A 90 21.37 -14.30 11.64
C GLU A 90 19.88 -14.68 11.41
N ASP A 91 19.14 -15.06 12.46
CA ASP A 91 17.76 -15.58 12.41
C ASP A 91 16.66 -14.52 12.69
N GLU A 92 16.99 -13.23 12.69
CA GLU A 92 16.13 -12.20 13.31
C GLU A 92 15.05 -11.62 12.37
N VAL A 93 13.79 -11.71 12.79
CA VAL A 93 12.66 -10.95 12.23
C VAL A 93 12.69 -9.56 12.86
N ALA A 94 12.85 -8.53 12.02
CA ALA A 94 12.81 -7.15 12.49
C ALA A 94 11.39 -6.60 12.44
N THR A 95 11.04 -5.76 13.42
CA THR A 95 9.71 -5.16 13.60
C THR A 95 9.77 -3.64 13.57
N MET A 96 8.77 -3.00 12.96
CA MET A 96 8.71 -1.56 12.84
C MET A 96 7.29 -1.02 12.99
N LEU A 97 7.11 -0.03 13.85
CA LEU A 97 5.85 0.72 13.99
C LEU A 97 5.92 2.05 13.23
N PHE A 98 5.10 2.21 12.20
CA PHE A 98 4.90 3.49 11.52
C PHE A 98 3.59 4.15 11.96
N THR A 99 3.68 5.43 12.29
CA THR A 99 2.56 6.20 12.84
C THR A 99 2.43 7.56 12.17
N VAL A 100 1.19 7.98 11.89
CA VAL A 100 0.90 9.36 11.42
C VAL A 100 0.09 10.11 12.45
N LYS A 101 0.55 11.29 12.85
CA LYS A 101 -0.11 12.19 13.82
C LYS A 101 -0.58 13.51 13.19
N ASP A 102 -1.60 14.14 13.78
CA ASP A 102 -2.05 15.49 13.43
C ASP A 102 -1.30 16.59 14.23
N GLU A 103 -1.70 17.85 14.01
CA GLU A 103 -1.14 19.02 14.71
C GLU A 103 -1.40 19.04 16.23
N ASP A 104 -2.42 18.33 16.69
CA ASP A 104 -2.74 18.12 18.11
C ASP A 104 -1.96 16.91 18.68
N ASN A 105 -1.03 16.35 17.91
CA ASN A 105 -0.27 15.13 18.20
C ASN A 105 -1.13 13.87 18.42
N ARG A 106 -2.34 13.85 17.85
CA ARG A 106 -3.21 12.67 17.87
C ARG A 106 -2.87 11.74 16.74
N ILE A 107 -2.81 10.45 17.05
CA ILE A 107 -2.47 9.42 16.08
C ILE A 107 -3.70 9.02 15.26
N HIS A 108 -3.53 8.96 13.95
CA HIS A 108 -4.59 8.59 13.02
C HIS A 108 -4.34 7.27 12.30
N LEU A 109 -3.08 6.94 12.03
CA LEU A 109 -2.68 5.70 11.34
C LEU A 109 -1.61 5.00 12.17
N ASN A 110 -1.75 3.70 12.34
CA ASN A 110 -0.75 2.82 12.97
C ASN A 110 -0.54 1.60 12.06
N LEU A 111 0.67 1.42 11.55
CA LEU A 111 1.06 0.26 10.77
C LEU A 111 2.23 -0.45 11.45
N LEU A 112 2.03 -1.70 11.83
CA LEU A 112 3.08 -2.55 12.39
C LEU A 112 3.58 -3.49 11.29
N PHE A 113 4.86 -3.40 11.00
CA PHE A 113 5.57 -4.23 10.03
C PHE A 113 6.42 -5.27 10.75
N ALA A 114 6.48 -6.45 10.17
CA ALA A 114 7.48 -7.46 10.49
C ALA A 114 8.13 -7.91 9.20
N TYR A 115 9.44 -8.11 9.20
CA TYR A 115 10.17 -8.52 8.01
C TYR A 115 11.20 -9.59 8.33
N SER A 116 11.18 -10.62 7.50
CA SER A 116 12.20 -11.66 7.51
C SER A 116 13.22 -11.36 6.44
N LYS A 117 14.47 -11.12 6.86
CA LYS A 117 15.60 -10.95 5.94
C LYS A 117 15.90 -12.22 5.16
N GLU A 118 15.81 -13.37 5.82
CA GLU A 118 16.02 -14.69 5.21
C GLU A 118 15.00 -14.93 4.09
N GLN A 119 13.71 -14.71 4.37
CA GLN A 119 12.65 -14.98 3.40
C GLN A 119 12.36 -13.83 2.44
N ARG A 120 12.91 -12.64 2.69
CA ARG A 120 12.62 -11.41 1.93
C ARG A 120 11.14 -11.05 1.90
N ARG A 121 10.40 -11.45 2.92
CA ARG A 121 8.95 -11.23 3.04
C ARG A 121 8.67 -10.19 4.10
N MET A 122 7.63 -9.40 3.87
CA MET A 122 7.12 -8.44 4.83
C MET A 122 5.67 -8.77 5.17
N ASN A 123 5.37 -8.73 6.47
CA ASN A 123 4.02 -8.77 6.98
C ASN A 123 3.64 -7.37 7.47
N VAL A 124 2.41 -6.93 7.20
CA VAL A 124 1.88 -5.64 7.65
C VAL A 124 0.58 -5.84 8.41
N LEU A 125 0.43 -5.15 9.54
CA LEU A 125 -0.79 -5.08 10.32
C LEU A 125 -1.17 -3.62 10.54
N ALA A 126 -2.39 -3.25 10.13
CA ALA A 126 -2.95 -1.97 10.52
C ALA A 126 -3.72 -2.08 11.84
N ILE A 127 -3.43 -1.16 12.76
CA ILE A 127 -4.05 -1.13 14.09
C ILE A 127 -5.03 0.05 14.16
N PRO A 128 -6.32 -0.19 14.46
CA PRO A 128 -7.28 0.90 14.58
C PRO A 128 -6.83 1.91 15.63
N ARG A 129 -6.86 3.20 15.29
CA ARG A 129 -6.47 4.30 16.20
C ARG A 129 -7.30 4.34 17.49
N ASP A 130 -8.53 3.84 17.45
CA ASP A 130 -9.46 3.82 18.59
C ASP A 130 -9.27 2.57 19.48
N THR A 131 -8.22 1.77 19.25
CA THR A 131 -7.87 0.60 20.05
C THR A 131 -7.56 1.01 21.49
N TYR A 132 -8.20 0.36 22.45
CA TYR A 132 -7.96 0.51 23.87
C TYR A 132 -6.61 -0.12 24.23
N ALA A 133 -5.67 0.72 24.66
CA ALA A 133 -4.29 0.34 24.92
C ALA A 133 -3.79 1.01 26.21
N PRO A 134 -2.81 0.41 26.91
CA PRO A 134 -2.08 1.09 27.98
C PRO A 134 -1.34 2.30 27.41
N ILE A 135 -1.32 3.41 28.15
CA ILE A 135 -0.56 4.62 27.83
C ILE A 135 0.60 4.71 28.82
N PHE A 136 1.82 4.87 28.30
CA PHE A 136 3.04 4.77 29.09
C PHE A 136 3.63 6.14 29.45
N GLU A 137 4.12 6.23 30.68
CA GLU A 137 5.07 7.25 31.13
C GLU A 137 6.32 6.52 31.62
N GLU A 138 7.47 6.83 31.03
CA GLU A 138 8.68 6.04 31.17
C GLU A 138 8.37 4.54 30.92
N ASP A 139 8.64 3.65 31.88
CA ASP A 139 8.45 2.20 31.75
C ASP A 139 7.15 1.68 32.38
N GLU A 140 6.29 2.56 32.89
CA GLU A 140 5.07 2.16 33.63
C GLU A 140 3.79 2.66 32.93
N PRO A 141 2.74 1.83 32.81
CA PRO A 141 1.46 2.26 32.28
C PRO A 141 0.73 3.13 33.31
N ILE A 142 0.45 4.39 32.94
CA ILE A 142 -0.22 5.36 33.82
C ILE A 142 -1.73 5.39 33.65
N SER A 143 -2.21 4.99 32.48
CA SER A 143 -3.64 4.96 32.16
C SER A 143 -3.92 4.01 31.00
N TYR A 144 -5.20 3.84 30.68
CA TYR A 144 -5.64 3.18 29.45
C TYR A 144 -6.59 4.12 28.72
N ASP A 145 -6.30 4.38 27.45
CA ASP A 145 -7.19 5.14 26.57
C ASP A 145 -6.98 4.64 25.13
N LYS A 146 -7.49 5.38 24.14
CA LYS A 146 -7.28 5.07 22.72
C LYS A 146 -5.82 5.25 22.36
N LEU A 147 -5.31 4.36 21.51
CA LEU A 147 -3.99 4.49 20.90
C LEU A 147 -3.79 5.85 20.20
N THR A 148 -4.88 6.48 19.73
CA THR A 148 -4.95 7.88 19.26
C THR A 148 -4.22 8.86 20.18
N PHE A 149 -4.27 8.65 21.51
CA PHE A 149 -3.72 9.56 22.50
C PHE A 149 -2.34 9.15 23.01
N ALA A 150 -1.80 8.01 22.61
CA ALA A 150 -0.56 7.47 23.18
C ALA A 150 0.65 8.40 23.02
N TYR A 151 0.71 9.16 21.93
CA TYR A 151 1.78 10.14 21.71
C TYR A 151 1.61 11.40 22.58
N VAL A 152 0.39 11.93 22.69
CA VAL A 152 0.12 13.21 23.37
C VAL A 152 -0.01 13.08 24.89
N ASP A 153 -0.57 11.98 25.36
CA ASP A 153 -0.81 11.74 26.79
C ASP A 153 0.34 10.94 27.45
N GLY A 154 1.24 10.34 26.66
CA GLY A 154 2.47 9.72 27.15
C GLY A 154 3.60 10.72 27.35
N SER A 155 4.57 10.40 28.21
CA SER A 155 5.68 11.31 28.53
C SER A 155 6.73 11.43 27.42
N ASP A 156 6.91 10.36 26.64
CA ASP A 156 8.05 10.18 25.74
C ASP A 156 7.65 10.18 24.26
N GLY A 157 6.52 10.80 23.91
CA GLY A 157 6.07 10.94 22.52
C GLY A 157 6.01 9.60 21.79
N ALA A 158 6.84 9.41 20.77
CA ALA A 158 6.87 8.19 19.98
C ALA A 158 7.23 6.92 20.77
N GLU A 159 8.06 7.02 21.81
CA GLU A 159 8.39 5.87 22.66
C GLU A 159 7.18 5.36 23.44
N SER A 160 6.31 6.26 23.91
CA SER A 160 5.04 5.86 24.53
C SER A 160 4.18 5.06 23.56
N VAL A 161 4.09 5.49 22.29
CA VAL A 161 3.34 4.77 21.24
C VAL A 161 3.93 3.38 21.02
N ARG A 162 5.25 3.29 20.89
CA ARG A 162 5.96 2.02 20.72
C ARG A 162 5.72 1.08 21.90
N LYS A 163 5.83 1.56 23.14
CA LYS A 163 5.56 0.77 24.35
C LYS A 163 4.08 0.34 24.44
N SER A 164 3.16 1.22 24.07
CA SER A 164 1.71 0.94 24.04
C SER A 164 1.40 -0.21 23.08
N VAL A 165 1.94 -0.18 21.86
CA VAL A 165 1.74 -1.26 20.87
C VAL A 165 2.51 -2.52 21.26
N SER A 166 3.73 -2.40 21.77
CA SER A 166 4.53 -3.53 22.27
C SER A 166 3.78 -4.31 23.35
N ALA A 167 3.24 -3.61 24.35
CA ALA A 167 2.44 -4.21 25.42
C ALA A 167 1.09 -4.77 24.93
N LEU A 168 0.49 -4.15 23.91
CA LEU A 168 -0.78 -4.62 23.33
C LEU A 168 -0.64 -5.99 22.66
N PHE A 169 0.48 -6.25 21.98
CA PHE A 169 0.72 -7.50 21.24
C PHE A 169 1.63 -8.50 21.99
N ASP A 170 2.18 -8.11 23.15
CA ASP A 170 3.27 -8.82 23.83
C ASP A 170 4.43 -9.14 22.87
N LEU A 171 4.80 -8.14 22.06
CA LEU A 171 5.75 -8.27 20.97
C LEU A 171 6.79 -7.15 21.05
N PRO A 172 8.10 -7.46 21.09
CA PRO A 172 9.13 -6.44 21.01
C PRO A 172 9.01 -5.67 19.69
N ILE A 173 9.09 -4.35 19.77
CA ILE A 173 9.12 -3.46 18.61
C ILE A 173 10.50 -2.81 18.53
N ASP A 174 11.27 -3.19 17.52
CA ASP A 174 12.67 -2.79 17.35
C ASP A 174 12.75 -1.32 16.93
N TYR A 175 11.94 -0.95 15.95
CA TYR A 175 11.95 0.38 15.35
C TYR A 175 10.59 1.06 15.40
N TYR A 176 10.61 2.39 15.50
CA TYR A 176 9.43 3.20 15.31
C TYR A 176 9.73 4.34 14.36
N ALA A 177 8.70 4.85 13.70
CA ALA A 177 8.77 6.11 13.01
C ALA A 177 7.43 6.84 13.07
N VAL A 178 7.50 8.11 13.43
CA VAL A 178 6.34 9.00 13.52
C VAL A 178 6.50 10.14 12.53
N MET A 179 5.41 10.41 11.83
CA MET A 179 5.31 11.42 10.80
C MET A 179 4.11 12.33 11.07
N ASP A 180 4.29 13.63 10.88
CA ASP A 180 3.20 14.59 10.86
C ASP A 180 2.37 14.49 9.57
N LEU A 181 1.05 14.58 9.70
CA LEU A 181 0.12 14.56 8.55
C LEU A 181 0.42 15.68 7.54
N ALA A 182 0.85 16.85 8.03
CA ALA A 182 1.25 17.97 7.18
C ALA A 182 2.50 17.65 6.35
N ASP A 183 3.46 16.93 6.94
CA ASP A 183 4.68 16.51 6.26
C ASP A 183 4.37 15.41 5.24
N PHE A 184 3.50 14.44 5.59
CA PHE A 184 2.98 13.47 4.64
C PHE A 184 2.28 14.15 3.46
N SER A 185 1.46 15.17 3.71
CA SER A 185 0.73 15.86 2.64
C SER A 185 1.66 16.63 1.73
N THR A 186 2.66 17.32 2.31
CA THR A 186 3.73 17.99 1.54
C THR A 186 4.50 17.00 0.67
N LEU A 187 4.71 15.78 1.17
CA LEU A 187 5.32 14.68 0.44
C LEU A 187 4.49 14.32 -0.80
N ILE A 188 3.21 14.04 -0.61
CA ILE A 188 2.32 13.67 -1.72
C ILE A 188 2.17 14.80 -2.75
N ASP A 189 2.12 16.06 -2.30
CA ASP A 189 2.06 17.21 -3.19
C ASP A 189 3.33 17.36 -4.06
N ALA A 190 4.50 16.95 -3.55
CA ALA A 190 5.77 17.05 -4.26
C ALA A 190 5.83 16.19 -5.53
N VAL A 191 5.04 15.11 -5.59
CA VAL A 191 4.88 14.26 -6.79
C VAL A 191 3.63 14.56 -7.58
N ASN A 192 2.96 15.68 -7.27
CA ASN A 192 1.68 16.05 -7.84
C ASN A 192 0.61 14.97 -7.61
N GLY A 193 0.39 14.58 -6.35
CA GLY A 193 -0.68 13.68 -5.95
C GLY A 193 -0.52 12.22 -6.40
N ILE A 194 -1.54 11.42 -6.11
CA ILE A 194 -1.59 10.00 -6.48
C ILE A 194 -2.92 9.66 -7.14
N ASP A 195 -2.87 9.09 -8.33
CA ASP A 195 -4.06 8.52 -8.97
C ASP A 195 -4.38 7.13 -8.38
N TYR A 196 -5.64 6.94 -7.98
CA TYR A 196 -6.11 5.71 -7.37
C TYR A 196 -7.53 5.36 -7.81
N VAL A 197 -7.74 4.10 -8.20
CA VAL A 197 -9.01 3.61 -8.73
C VAL A 197 -9.86 2.96 -7.64
N LEU A 198 -11.09 3.47 -7.47
CA LEU A 198 -12.13 2.96 -6.58
C LEU A 198 -13.26 2.29 -7.38
N ARG A 199 -13.86 1.23 -6.81
CA ARG A 199 -14.89 0.41 -7.49
C ARG A 199 -16.32 0.88 -7.25
N GLU A 200 -16.50 1.68 -6.22
CA GLU A 200 -17.78 2.25 -5.82
C GLU A 200 -17.57 3.61 -5.20
N ASP A 201 -18.65 4.39 -5.16
CA ASP A 201 -18.65 5.66 -4.45
C ASP A 201 -18.50 5.36 -2.95
N ILE A 202 -17.53 5.99 -2.31
CA ILE A 202 -17.26 5.76 -0.88
C ILE A 202 -17.13 7.10 -0.15
N ARG A 203 -17.73 7.14 1.03
CA ARG A 203 -17.54 8.23 1.99
C ARG A 203 -16.70 7.75 3.15
N VAL A 204 -15.56 8.38 3.37
CA VAL A 204 -14.65 8.07 4.49
C VAL A 204 -14.52 9.24 5.44
N ARG A 205 -14.19 8.94 6.69
CA ARG A 205 -13.89 9.97 7.70
C ARG A 205 -12.60 10.70 7.33
N ALA A 206 -12.61 12.03 7.44
CA ALA A 206 -11.42 12.86 7.27
C ALA A 206 -10.80 13.23 8.63
N ILE A 207 -9.60 13.82 8.60
CA ILE A 207 -8.88 14.27 9.80
C ILE A 207 -9.15 15.75 10.04
N THR A 208 -8.92 16.59 9.04
CA THR A 208 -9.05 18.06 9.11
C THR A 208 -10.46 18.56 8.81
N GLN A 209 -11.30 17.71 8.22
CA GLN A 209 -12.70 17.98 7.92
C GLN A 209 -13.62 16.81 8.35
N VAL A 210 -14.92 16.91 8.04
CA VAL A 210 -15.89 15.90 8.47
C VAL A 210 -15.69 14.55 7.75
N ALA A 211 -15.58 14.59 6.43
CA ALA A 211 -15.47 13.40 5.59
C ALA A 211 -14.94 13.77 4.20
N PHE A 212 -14.38 12.79 3.48
CA PHE A 212 -14.18 12.85 2.04
C PHE A 212 -15.22 11.97 1.36
N ASP A 213 -15.73 12.42 0.23
CA ASP A 213 -16.61 11.67 -0.67
C ASP A 213 -15.82 11.40 -1.95
N PHE A 214 -15.59 10.13 -2.25
CA PHE A 214 -14.89 9.68 -3.45
C PHE A 214 -15.86 9.03 -4.43
N GLU A 215 -15.68 9.32 -5.70
CA GLU A 215 -16.49 8.72 -6.77
C GLU A 215 -15.87 7.41 -7.24
N ARG A 216 -16.71 6.50 -7.73
CA ARG A 216 -16.25 5.32 -8.47
C ARG A 216 -15.39 5.75 -9.67
N GLY A 217 -14.25 5.10 -9.85
CA GLY A 217 -13.29 5.35 -10.92
C GLY A 217 -11.98 5.92 -10.39
N THR A 218 -11.21 6.56 -11.28
CA THR A 218 -9.93 7.17 -10.94
C THR A 218 -10.13 8.46 -10.15
N ASN A 219 -9.53 8.52 -8.96
CA ASN A 219 -9.50 9.69 -8.10
C ASN A 219 -8.06 10.16 -7.98
N HIS A 220 -7.84 11.48 -8.05
CA HIS A 220 -6.55 12.09 -7.83
C HIS A 220 -6.43 12.53 -6.37
N LEU A 221 -5.65 11.79 -5.59
CA LEU A 221 -5.60 11.87 -4.14
C LEU A 221 -4.44 12.74 -3.63
N ASN A 222 -4.74 13.57 -2.64
CA ASN A 222 -3.74 14.24 -1.81
C ASN A 222 -3.34 13.37 -0.59
N GLY A 223 -2.41 13.86 0.23
CA GLY A 223 -1.91 13.12 1.39
C GLY A 223 -2.97 12.78 2.44
N GLU A 224 -3.83 13.72 2.81
CA GLU A 224 -4.88 13.44 3.79
C GLU A 224 -5.90 12.42 3.26
N GLU A 225 -6.27 12.52 1.98
CA GLU A 225 -7.18 11.57 1.32
C GLU A 225 -6.63 10.15 1.32
N ILE A 226 -5.31 9.98 1.09
CA ILE A 226 -4.65 8.68 1.19
C ILE A 226 -4.72 8.13 2.62
N ILE A 227 -4.40 8.94 3.63
CA ILE A 227 -4.47 8.50 5.04
C ILE A 227 -5.91 8.17 5.43
N ALA A 228 -6.89 8.96 4.98
CA ALA A 228 -8.30 8.70 5.23
C ALA A 228 -8.78 7.36 4.63
N LEU A 229 -8.31 7.00 3.43
CA LEU A 229 -8.58 5.70 2.82
C LEU A 229 -7.89 4.56 3.60
N MET A 230 -6.63 4.74 4.04
CA MET A 230 -5.94 3.76 4.89
C MET A 230 -6.62 3.57 6.26
N MET A 231 -7.19 4.64 6.83
CA MET A 231 -8.01 4.53 8.05
C MET A 231 -9.29 3.72 7.79
N ALA A 232 -9.94 3.94 6.65
CA ALA A 232 -11.18 3.25 6.28
C ALA A 232 -11.01 1.73 6.08
N THR A 233 -9.84 1.28 5.57
CA THR A 233 -9.49 -0.14 5.49
C THR A 233 -9.28 -0.76 6.87
N THR A 234 -8.84 0.04 7.85
CA THR A 234 -8.46 -0.42 9.19
C THR A 234 -9.64 -0.48 10.15
N GLU A 235 -10.55 0.50 10.11
CA GLU A 235 -11.62 0.65 11.12
C GLU A 235 -12.92 -0.09 10.78
N ARG A 236 -13.24 -0.28 9.50
CA ARG A 236 -14.57 -0.76 9.07
C ARG A 236 -14.54 -1.75 7.90
N ASP A 237 -13.36 -2.08 7.41
CA ASP A 237 -13.16 -2.81 6.15
C ASP A 237 -13.94 -2.22 4.96
N ALA A 238 -14.18 -0.90 4.97
CA ALA A 238 -15.09 -0.27 4.01
C ALA A 238 -14.61 -0.40 2.55
N LEU A 239 -13.35 -0.81 2.35
CA LEU A 239 -12.71 -0.99 1.06
C LEU A 239 -12.16 -2.40 0.85
N GLY A 240 -12.16 -3.28 1.85
CA GLY A 240 -11.43 -4.56 1.77
C GLY A 240 -9.95 -4.46 2.15
N ARG A 241 -9.39 -5.57 2.62
CA ARG A 241 -8.02 -5.68 3.18
C ARG A 241 -6.91 -5.49 2.16
N GLU A 242 -7.17 -5.81 0.89
CA GLU A 242 -6.26 -5.65 -0.23
C GLU A 242 -5.98 -4.18 -0.55
N HIS A 243 -6.91 -3.27 -0.21
CA HIS A 243 -6.78 -1.86 -0.50
C HIS A 243 -5.66 -1.18 0.31
N LEU A 244 -5.37 -1.67 1.53
CA LEU A 244 -4.27 -1.14 2.34
C LEU A 244 -2.92 -1.35 1.66
N VAL A 245 -2.63 -2.59 1.28
CA VAL A 245 -1.37 -2.94 0.59
C VAL A 245 -1.30 -2.26 -0.77
N LYS A 246 -2.43 -2.17 -1.48
CA LYS A 246 -2.52 -1.43 -2.74
C LYS A 246 -2.18 0.05 -2.56
N LEU A 247 -2.74 0.73 -1.56
CA LEU A 247 -2.44 2.15 -1.27
C LEU A 247 -0.98 2.35 -0.90
N LEU A 248 -0.43 1.52 0.00
CA LEU A 248 0.98 1.57 0.38
C LEU A 248 1.89 1.40 -0.83
N ASN A 249 1.58 0.45 -1.72
CA ASN A 249 2.35 0.21 -2.94
C ASN A 249 2.19 1.32 -3.98
N THR A 250 1.00 1.88 -4.15
CA THR A 250 0.78 3.00 -5.08
C THR A 250 1.58 4.22 -4.64
N VAL A 251 1.58 4.52 -3.33
CA VAL A 251 2.48 5.51 -2.73
C VAL A 251 3.92 5.09 -3.03
N ALA A 252 4.42 3.95 -2.52
CA ALA A 252 5.75 3.37 -2.82
C ALA A 252 6.24 3.64 -4.24
N TYR A 253 5.41 3.28 -5.22
CA TYR A 253 5.72 3.38 -6.63
C TYR A 253 5.81 4.82 -7.13
N LYS A 254 4.76 5.64 -6.95
CA LYS A 254 4.70 7.02 -7.46
C LYS A 254 5.92 7.80 -6.98
N MET A 255 6.29 7.53 -5.76
CA MET A 255 7.33 8.22 -5.05
C MET A 255 8.71 7.83 -5.56
N LYS A 256 8.98 6.53 -5.71
CA LYS A 256 10.22 6.03 -6.35
C LYS A 256 10.38 6.53 -7.79
N LYS A 257 9.27 6.65 -8.53
CA LYS A 257 9.27 7.06 -9.94
C LYS A 257 9.67 8.52 -10.12
N GLU A 258 9.10 9.40 -9.32
CA GLU A 258 9.17 10.85 -9.56
C GLU A 258 10.33 11.53 -8.80
N MET A 259 10.99 10.84 -7.86
CA MET A 259 11.86 11.48 -6.87
C MET A 259 13.25 10.87 -6.80
N SER A 260 14.27 11.73 -6.68
CA SER A 260 15.68 11.31 -6.66
C SER A 260 16.14 10.79 -5.30
N LEU A 261 17.23 10.01 -5.28
CA LEU A 261 17.81 9.45 -4.05
C LEU A 261 18.16 10.52 -2.99
N THR A 262 18.63 11.70 -3.41
CA THR A 262 18.96 12.79 -2.50
C THR A 262 17.71 13.44 -1.93
N GLN A 263 16.70 13.64 -2.78
CA GLN A 263 15.39 14.07 -2.34
C GLN A 263 14.68 13.03 -1.48
N LEU A 264 15.14 11.75 -1.54
CA LEU A 264 14.97 10.52 -0.72
C LEU A 264 15.92 10.38 0.51
N GLN A 265 16.92 11.24 0.77
CA GLN A 265 17.67 11.33 2.06
C GLN A 265 17.41 12.54 3.01
N GLU A 266 17.29 13.78 2.51
CA GLU A 266 16.85 15.00 3.26
C GLU A 266 15.61 14.88 4.19
N MET A 267 14.39 14.95 3.71
CA MET A 267 13.15 14.58 4.38
C MET A 267 13.27 13.35 5.35
N ALA A 268 14.11 12.30 5.22
CA ALA A 268 14.16 11.22 6.25
C ALA A 268 14.52 11.80 7.62
N THR A 269 15.29 12.88 7.61
CA THR A 269 15.68 13.65 8.80
C THR A 269 14.52 14.35 9.51
N GLN A 270 13.33 14.41 8.90
CA GLN A 270 12.12 15.00 9.48
C GLN A 270 11.23 13.99 10.21
N LEU A 271 11.55 12.71 10.09
CA LEU A 271 10.94 11.67 10.91
C LEU A 271 11.44 11.74 12.33
N GLU A 272 10.53 11.57 13.27
CA GLU A 272 10.89 11.13 14.60
C GLU A 272 11.04 9.61 14.58
N THR A 273 12.26 9.10 14.76
CA THR A 273 12.55 7.65 14.71
C THR A 273 13.78 7.28 15.54
N ASN A 274 13.88 6.00 15.90
CA ASN A 274 15.09 5.38 16.45
C ASN A 274 15.89 4.56 15.40
N MET A 275 15.48 4.56 14.13
CA MET A 275 16.13 3.81 13.07
C MET A 275 17.37 4.54 12.50
N PRO A 276 18.50 3.84 12.29
CA PRO A 276 19.65 4.43 11.60
C PRO A 276 19.42 4.52 10.08
N PHE A 277 19.40 5.74 9.51
CA PHE A 277 19.07 5.97 8.09
C PHE A 277 20.23 5.79 7.10
N ASN A 278 21.47 6.07 7.49
CA ASN A 278 22.60 6.10 6.55
C ASN A 278 22.86 4.77 5.82
N PRO A 279 22.82 3.59 6.49
CA PRO A 279 23.10 2.30 5.84
C PRO A 279 22.05 1.90 4.81
N LEU A 280 20.84 2.45 4.92
CA LEU A 280 19.70 2.07 4.09
C LEU A 280 19.90 2.41 2.60
N PHE A 281 20.57 3.52 2.31
CA PHE A 281 20.76 4.02 0.95
C PHE A 281 21.94 3.36 0.21
N GLU A 282 22.74 2.54 0.90
CA GLU A 282 23.93 1.89 0.34
C GLU A 282 23.62 0.53 -0.31
N LYS A 283 22.58 -0.19 0.15
CA LYS A 283 22.11 -1.45 -0.42
C LYS A 283 20.58 -1.56 -0.36
N PRO A 284 19.84 -1.47 -1.49
CA PRO A 284 18.39 -1.57 -1.49
C PRO A 284 17.93 -2.99 -1.13
N ILE A 285 16.78 -3.05 -0.45
CA ILE A 285 16.12 -4.26 -0.02
C ILE A 285 15.41 -4.89 -1.20
N GLU A 286 15.46 -6.20 -1.31
CA GLU A 286 14.53 -6.95 -2.15
C GLU A 286 13.40 -7.47 -1.27
N ILE A 287 12.23 -6.82 -1.30
CA ILE A 287 11.00 -7.39 -0.74
C ILE A 287 10.36 -8.19 -1.86
N HIS A 288 10.09 -9.46 -1.57
CA HIS A 288 9.55 -10.47 -2.48
C HIS A 288 8.04 -10.66 -2.30
N THR A 289 7.50 -10.41 -1.11
CA THR A 289 6.06 -10.47 -0.90
C THR A 289 5.68 -9.59 0.27
N ILE A 290 4.55 -8.87 0.14
CA ILE A 290 3.89 -8.22 1.27
C ILE A 290 2.59 -8.97 1.59
N LYS A 291 2.45 -9.41 2.84
CA LYS A 291 1.23 -10.05 3.36
C LYS A 291 0.57 -9.14 4.37
N SER A 292 -0.71 -8.81 4.18
CA SER A 292 -1.48 -8.07 5.17
C SER A 292 -2.18 -8.99 6.16
N PHE A 293 -2.17 -8.56 7.43
CA PHE A 293 -2.95 -9.10 8.52
C PHE A 293 -4.04 -8.11 8.92
N SER A 294 -5.08 -8.60 9.58
CA SER A 294 -6.23 -7.81 9.98
C SER A 294 -6.68 -8.15 11.38
N LEU A 295 -7.06 -7.12 12.14
CA LEU A 295 -7.68 -7.27 13.45
C LEU A 295 -9.20 -7.36 13.39
N LEU A 296 -9.81 -7.17 12.21
CA LEU A 296 -11.28 -7.06 12.08
C LEU A 296 -12.02 -8.29 12.61
N ASP A 297 -11.44 -9.49 12.48
CA ASP A 297 -12.07 -10.74 12.92
C ASP A 297 -12.18 -10.84 14.46
N GLY A 298 -11.32 -10.13 15.20
CA GLY A 298 -11.33 -10.07 16.66
C GLY A 298 -11.87 -8.76 17.22
N LEU A 299 -12.34 -7.84 16.37
CA LEU A 299 -12.74 -6.50 16.76
C LEU A 299 -14.00 -6.53 17.62
N GLN A 300 -13.92 -5.93 18.80
CA GLN A 300 -15.06 -5.70 19.70
C GLN A 300 -15.23 -4.20 19.94
N SER A 301 -16.47 -3.74 19.91
CA SER A 301 -16.82 -2.35 20.22
C SER A 301 -17.32 -2.26 21.66
N THR A 302 -16.63 -1.47 22.48
CA THR A 302 -16.96 -1.29 23.90
C THR A 302 -17.17 0.19 24.22
N MET A 303 -18.13 0.49 25.11
CA MET A 303 -18.31 1.83 25.67
C MET A 303 -17.79 1.85 27.11
N LEU A 304 -16.80 2.69 27.40
CA LEU A 304 -16.26 2.93 28.74
C LEU A 304 -16.38 4.42 29.04
N ASP A 305 -16.97 4.79 30.18
CA ASP A 305 -17.18 6.19 30.58
C ASP A 305 -17.75 7.09 29.47
N GLU A 306 -18.79 6.60 28.79
CA GLU A 306 -19.47 7.28 27.66
C GLU A 306 -18.60 7.49 26.41
N LYS A 307 -17.36 6.98 26.40
CA LYS A 307 -16.46 6.97 25.24
C LYS A 307 -16.49 5.61 24.54
N TYR A 308 -16.45 5.64 23.21
CA TYR A 308 -16.32 4.45 22.37
C TYR A 308 -14.87 3.98 22.30
N TYR A 309 -14.65 2.67 22.38
CA TYR A 309 -13.35 2.01 22.23
C TYR A 309 -13.45 0.79 21.33
N VAL A 310 -12.34 0.50 20.64
CA VAL A 310 -12.09 -0.79 20.02
C VAL A 310 -11.29 -1.65 20.99
N THR A 311 -11.77 -2.86 21.29
CA THR A 311 -11.12 -3.81 22.19
C THR A 311 -10.94 -5.15 21.50
N PHE A 312 -9.99 -5.94 21.97
CA PHE A 312 -9.71 -7.28 21.45
C PHE A 312 -9.49 -8.24 22.63
N GLU A 313 -9.74 -9.52 22.41
CA GLU A 313 -9.32 -10.54 23.39
C GLU A 313 -7.79 -10.64 23.40
N GLU A 314 -7.19 -10.71 24.59
CA GLU A 314 -5.74 -10.79 24.76
C GLU A 314 -5.14 -11.97 23.97
N SER A 315 -5.76 -13.15 24.05
CA SER A 315 -5.34 -14.33 23.28
C SER A 315 -5.40 -14.14 21.76
N PHE A 316 -6.31 -13.30 21.27
CA PHE A 316 -6.37 -12.96 19.85
C PHE A 316 -5.21 -12.05 19.44
N LEU A 317 -4.89 -11.05 20.26
CA LEU A 317 -3.76 -10.15 20.01
C LEU A 317 -2.43 -10.89 20.05
N THR A 318 -2.21 -11.77 21.04
CA THR A 318 -1.03 -12.63 21.10
C THR A 318 -0.93 -13.52 19.85
N TYR A 319 -2.03 -14.15 19.44
CA TYR A 319 -2.07 -14.97 18.21
C TYR A 319 -1.70 -14.15 16.96
N ILE A 320 -2.23 -12.93 16.82
CA ILE A 320 -1.89 -12.05 15.70
C ILE A 320 -0.43 -11.61 15.77
N GLY A 321 0.10 -11.28 16.95
CA GLY A 321 1.51 -10.94 17.15
C GLY A 321 2.43 -12.08 16.71
N GLU A 322 2.17 -13.31 17.15
CA GLU A 322 2.90 -14.51 16.72
C GLU A 322 2.80 -14.72 15.20
N LYS A 323 1.62 -14.57 14.61
CA LYS A 323 1.43 -14.75 13.16
C LYS A 323 2.08 -13.65 12.33
N LEU A 324 2.15 -12.44 12.85
CA LEU A 324 2.82 -11.32 12.20
C LEU A 324 4.32 -11.57 12.08
N THR A 325 4.93 -12.21 13.09
CA THR A 325 6.37 -12.52 13.10
C THR A 325 6.72 -13.92 12.60
N THR A 326 5.73 -14.80 12.40
CA THR A 326 5.93 -16.14 11.84
C THR A 326 5.72 -16.16 10.33
N PHE A 327 6.77 -16.50 9.59
CA PHE A 327 6.74 -16.60 8.13
C PHE A 327 6.65 -18.08 7.65
N ASP A 328 5.63 -18.82 8.11
CA ASP A 328 5.38 -20.20 7.64
C ASP A 328 4.65 -20.22 6.28
N GLU A 329 4.92 -21.23 5.47
CA GLU A 329 4.28 -21.49 4.17
C GLU A 329 2.86 -22.05 4.33
N SER A 330 2.53 -22.65 5.48
CA SER A 330 1.24 -23.33 5.69
C SER A 330 0.20 -22.46 6.42
N ASN A 331 -0.97 -22.27 5.78
CA ASN A 331 -2.16 -21.54 6.27
C ASN A 331 -2.15 -20.01 6.14
N ALA A 332 -1.93 -19.49 4.94
CA ALA A 332 -2.21 -18.10 4.66
C ALA A 332 -3.55 -17.98 3.89
N VAL A 333 -4.51 -17.24 4.46
CA VAL A 333 -5.45 -16.49 3.61
C VAL A 333 -4.62 -15.36 3.04
N VAL A 334 -4.30 -15.50 1.76
CA VAL A 334 -3.28 -14.75 1.06
C VAL A 334 -3.97 -13.69 0.20
N SER A 335 -3.77 -12.42 0.56
CA SER A 335 -3.62 -11.38 -0.46
C SER A 335 -2.13 -11.26 -0.71
N THR A 336 -1.55 -12.15 -1.53
CA THR A 336 -0.14 -12.05 -1.94
C THR A 336 -0.07 -10.96 -2.98
N VAL A 337 0.82 -10.01 -2.74
CA VAL A 337 1.49 -9.34 -3.85
C VAL A 337 2.88 -9.96 -3.90
N ASP A 338 3.11 -10.89 -4.83
CA ASP A 338 4.45 -11.39 -5.14
C ASP A 338 5.21 -10.31 -5.93
N THR A 339 6.20 -9.71 -5.30
CA THR A 339 7.11 -8.68 -5.83
C THR A 339 8.48 -9.26 -6.23
N SER A 340 8.69 -10.58 -6.15
CA SER A 340 9.97 -11.24 -6.45
C SER A 340 10.17 -11.51 -7.94
N TYR A 341 9.09 -11.78 -8.70
CA TYR A 341 9.16 -12.19 -10.11
C TYR A 341 8.32 -11.35 -11.08
N GLY A 342 7.59 -10.34 -10.58
CA GLY A 342 6.75 -9.45 -11.37
C GLY A 342 7.37 -8.06 -11.59
N TRP A 343 8.38 -7.95 -12.46
CA TRP A 343 8.90 -6.65 -12.90
C TRP A 343 8.63 -6.30 -14.36
N GLU A 344 8.14 -7.22 -15.18
CA GLU A 344 8.36 -7.26 -16.63
C GLU A 344 9.69 -7.94 -17.00
N ASN A 345 9.62 -8.95 -17.86
CA ASN A 345 10.76 -9.50 -18.56
C ASN A 345 11.12 -8.53 -19.69
N THR A 346 11.87 -7.50 -19.33
CA THR A 346 12.24 -6.41 -20.24
C THR A 346 13.04 -6.90 -21.45
N ILE A 347 13.84 -7.97 -21.30
CA ILE A 347 14.59 -8.57 -22.42
C ILE A 347 13.62 -9.13 -23.46
N PHE A 348 12.65 -9.95 -23.05
CA PHE A 348 11.70 -10.54 -23.99
C PHE A 348 10.68 -9.51 -24.50
N SER A 349 10.28 -8.57 -23.65
CA SER A 349 9.42 -7.44 -24.00
C SER A 349 10.05 -6.55 -25.08
N ASN A 350 11.32 -6.17 -24.92
CA ASN A 350 12.04 -5.43 -25.96
C ASN A 350 12.20 -6.27 -27.23
N LYS A 351 12.49 -7.58 -27.09
CA LYS A 351 12.68 -8.45 -28.24
C LYS A 351 11.42 -8.57 -29.09
N ILE A 352 10.24 -8.66 -28.48
CA ILE A 352 8.96 -8.69 -29.22
C ILE A 352 8.62 -7.30 -29.77
N ASP A 353 8.85 -6.24 -29.01
CA ASP A 353 8.52 -4.85 -29.42
C ASP A 353 9.40 -4.35 -30.57
N GLU A 354 10.65 -4.81 -30.64
CA GLU A 354 11.60 -4.42 -31.70
C GLU A 354 11.51 -5.29 -32.95
N TRP A 355 10.89 -6.47 -32.86
CA TRP A 355 10.82 -7.44 -33.97
C TRP A 355 9.98 -6.93 -35.13
N LYS A 356 10.49 -7.09 -36.36
CA LYS A 356 9.88 -6.62 -37.59
C LYS A 356 9.79 -7.71 -38.65
N ASN A 357 8.96 -7.45 -39.64
CA ASN A 357 8.83 -8.33 -40.78
C ASN A 357 10.15 -8.48 -41.55
N GLY A 358 10.63 -9.73 -41.61
CA GLY A 358 11.91 -10.11 -42.22
C GLY A 358 13.02 -10.40 -41.21
N ASP A 359 12.81 -10.12 -39.92
CA ASP A 359 13.75 -10.51 -38.86
C ASP A 359 13.69 -12.02 -38.58
N GLU A 360 14.75 -12.55 -37.97
CA GLU A 360 14.80 -13.96 -37.58
C GLU A 360 13.64 -14.27 -36.59
N PRO A 361 12.82 -15.30 -36.85
CA PRO A 361 11.71 -15.64 -35.97
C PRO A 361 12.22 -16.16 -34.63
N PHE A 362 11.38 -16.08 -33.60
CA PHE A 362 11.72 -16.68 -32.32
C PHE A 362 11.78 -18.20 -32.45
N VAL A 363 12.62 -18.84 -31.66
CA VAL A 363 12.65 -20.30 -31.52
C VAL A 363 11.42 -20.79 -30.73
N ASP A 364 11.02 -22.05 -30.94
CA ASP A 364 9.80 -22.67 -30.36
C ASP A 364 9.62 -22.37 -28.87
N ASN A 365 10.64 -22.68 -28.06
CA ASN A 365 10.61 -22.49 -26.60
C ASN A 365 10.46 -21.02 -26.18
N LEU A 366 10.96 -20.08 -26.99
CA LEU A 366 10.81 -18.66 -26.71
C LEU A 366 9.40 -18.17 -27.04
N VAL A 367 8.77 -18.69 -28.08
CA VAL A 367 7.34 -18.40 -28.35
C VAL A 367 6.49 -18.90 -27.19
N GLU A 368 6.74 -20.11 -26.72
CA GLU A 368 6.04 -20.70 -25.57
C GLU A 368 6.21 -19.84 -24.31
N GLU A 369 7.43 -19.45 -23.97
CA GLU A 369 7.74 -18.61 -22.79
C GLU A 369 7.13 -17.21 -22.88
N VAL A 370 7.20 -16.56 -24.04
CA VAL A 370 6.60 -15.23 -24.21
C VAL A 370 5.09 -15.31 -24.06
N MET A 371 4.43 -16.28 -24.70
CA MET A 371 2.98 -16.46 -24.57
C MET A 371 2.58 -16.81 -23.14
N GLN A 372 3.33 -17.68 -22.45
CA GLN A 372 3.07 -18.07 -21.07
C GLN A 372 3.18 -16.87 -20.11
N GLN A 373 4.23 -16.06 -20.24
CA GLN A 373 4.42 -14.84 -19.44
C GLN A 373 3.39 -13.74 -19.76
N MET A 374 2.84 -13.70 -20.99
CA MET A 374 1.70 -12.84 -21.32
C MET A 374 0.41 -13.29 -20.62
N ALA A 375 0.18 -14.60 -20.52
CA ALA A 375 -1.01 -15.12 -19.85
C ALA A 375 -1.04 -14.85 -18.34
N HIS A 376 0.10 -14.60 -17.69
CA HIS A 376 0.17 -14.27 -16.25
C HIS A 376 -0.73 -13.09 -15.85
N GLN A 377 -1.00 -12.17 -16.77
CA GLN A 377 -1.92 -11.04 -16.59
C GLN A 377 -3.38 -11.48 -16.39
N LYS A 378 -3.75 -12.65 -16.93
CA LYS A 378 -5.12 -13.15 -17.00
C LYS A 378 -5.38 -14.38 -16.11
N VAL A 379 -4.40 -14.87 -15.36
CA VAL A 379 -4.52 -16.11 -14.58
C VAL A 379 -4.23 -15.92 -13.09
N ILE A 380 -4.79 -16.80 -12.27
CA ILE A 380 -4.46 -16.96 -10.85
C ILE A 380 -3.48 -18.12 -10.75
N ALA A 381 -2.27 -17.85 -10.28
CA ALA A 381 -1.24 -18.86 -10.03
C ALA A 381 -0.51 -18.49 -8.73
N GLU A 382 -0.06 -19.51 -8.00
CA GLU A 382 0.71 -19.33 -6.76
C GLU A 382 2.07 -18.68 -7.05
N PHE A 383 2.69 -19.07 -8.17
CA PHE A 383 3.94 -18.52 -8.64
C PHE A 383 3.85 -18.09 -10.10
N LYS A 384 4.43 -16.93 -10.43
CA LYS A 384 4.48 -16.36 -11.80
C LYS A 384 5.91 -15.96 -12.15
N GLU A 385 6.61 -16.83 -12.89
CA GLU A 385 7.99 -16.58 -13.28
C GLU A 385 8.08 -15.59 -14.46
N GLY A 386 8.39 -14.33 -14.17
CA GLY A 386 8.47 -13.28 -15.20
C GLY A 386 7.11 -12.84 -15.71
N SER A 387 7.07 -11.80 -16.53
CA SER A 387 5.80 -11.23 -17.00
C SER A 387 6.03 -10.42 -18.28
N ILE A 388 5.14 -10.53 -19.25
CA ILE A 388 5.18 -9.70 -20.45
C ILE A 388 3.79 -9.11 -20.60
N MET A 389 3.69 -7.79 -20.76
CA MET A 389 2.38 -7.16 -20.88
C MET A 389 1.64 -7.74 -22.08
N LEU A 390 0.43 -8.23 -21.83
CA LEU A 390 -0.45 -8.73 -22.87
C LEU A 390 -1.10 -7.54 -23.56
N THR A 391 -0.74 -7.31 -24.82
CA THR A 391 -1.33 -6.24 -25.66
C THR A 391 -1.79 -6.81 -27.01
N PRO A 392 -2.81 -6.21 -27.64
CA PRO A 392 -3.24 -6.61 -28.99
C PRO A 392 -2.12 -6.60 -30.03
N GLU A 393 -1.17 -5.67 -29.92
CA GLU A 393 -0.03 -5.54 -30.82
C GLU A 393 0.92 -6.72 -30.69
N ARG A 394 1.25 -7.11 -29.45
CA ARG A 394 2.14 -8.25 -29.18
C ARG A 394 1.50 -9.57 -29.61
N ILE A 395 0.20 -9.74 -29.40
CA ILE A 395 -0.55 -10.91 -29.90
C ILE A 395 -0.46 -10.96 -31.44
N ALA A 396 -0.68 -9.83 -32.12
CA ALA A 396 -0.59 -9.76 -33.58
C ALA A 396 0.82 -10.06 -34.12
N ILE A 397 1.87 -9.57 -33.43
CA ILE A 397 3.27 -9.86 -33.76
C ILE A 397 3.55 -11.36 -33.69
N LEU A 398 3.20 -12.02 -32.58
CA LEU A 398 3.41 -13.45 -32.41
C LEU A 398 2.60 -14.26 -33.41
N GLN A 399 1.35 -13.87 -33.65
CA GLN A 399 0.48 -14.53 -34.62
C GLN A 399 1.10 -14.49 -36.01
N TRP A 400 1.57 -13.31 -36.45
CA TRP A 400 2.20 -13.15 -37.75
C TRP A 400 3.54 -13.89 -37.85
N MET A 401 4.37 -13.84 -36.80
CA MET A 401 5.63 -14.59 -36.69
C MET A 401 5.42 -16.10 -36.87
N VAL A 402 4.44 -16.68 -36.17
CA VAL A 402 4.12 -18.12 -36.25
C VAL A 402 3.51 -18.48 -37.60
N GLU A 403 2.61 -17.65 -38.13
CA GLU A 403 1.91 -17.91 -39.39
C GLU A 403 2.86 -17.93 -40.60
N ASP A 404 3.86 -17.04 -40.63
CA ASP A 404 4.81 -16.93 -41.74
C ASP A 404 5.93 -17.99 -41.67
N ASN A 405 6.17 -18.56 -40.48
CA ASN A 405 7.28 -19.49 -40.22
C ASN A 405 6.80 -20.87 -39.72
N LYS A 406 5.59 -21.32 -40.09
CA LYS A 406 4.99 -22.58 -39.61
C LYS A 406 5.90 -23.80 -39.67
N GLU A 407 6.71 -23.91 -40.71
CA GLU A 407 7.62 -25.05 -40.91
C GLU A 407 8.75 -25.11 -39.88
N GLN A 408 9.03 -24.00 -39.17
CA GLN A 408 10.07 -23.89 -38.14
C GLN A 408 9.55 -24.20 -36.73
N TYR A 409 8.25 -24.33 -36.55
CA TYR A 409 7.58 -24.45 -35.25
C TYR A 409 6.88 -25.80 -35.09
N THR A 410 7.32 -26.57 -34.11
CA THR A 410 6.79 -27.91 -33.78
C THR A 410 5.33 -27.82 -33.35
N HIS A 411 5.00 -26.81 -32.56
CA HIS A 411 3.66 -26.62 -31.98
C HIS A 411 2.86 -25.46 -32.61
N HIS A 412 3.18 -25.06 -33.85
CA HIS A 412 2.52 -23.91 -34.52
C HIS A 412 1.00 -23.95 -34.47
N ALA A 413 0.38 -25.12 -34.63
CA ALA A 413 -1.07 -25.26 -34.59
C ALA A 413 -1.65 -24.91 -33.21
N ILE A 414 -0.94 -25.21 -32.12
CA ILE A 414 -1.34 -24.87 -30.75
C ILE A 414 -1.18 -23.36 -30.52
N TYR A 415 -0.03 -22.78 -30.90
CA TYR A 415 0.20 -21.34 -30.73
C TYR A 415 -0.85 -20.52 -31.49
N LEU A 416 -1.12 -20.89 -32.75
CA LEU A 416 -2.10 -20.19 -33.58
C LEU A 416 -3.52 -20.35 -33.04
N ASP A 417 -3.90 -21.48 -32.46
CA ASP A 417 -5.21 -21.61 -31.81
C ASP A 417 -5.38 -20.60 -30.66
N ILE A 418 -4.39 -20.54 -29.76
CA ILE A 418 -4.36 -19.63 -28.61
C ILE A 418 -4.36 -18.17 -29.07
N LEU A 419 -3.42 -17.78 -29.93
CA LEU A 419 -3.27 -16.40 -30.41
C LEU A 419 -4.50 -15.93 -31.18
N ASN A 420 -5.14 -16.81 -31.98
CA ASN A 420 -6.37 -16.45 -32.69
C ASN A 420 -7.56 -16.19 -31.76
N ARG A 421 -7.62 -16.85 -30.59
CA ARG A 421 -8.64 -16.58 -29.56
C ARG A 421 -8.32 -15.29 -28.82
N TRP A 422 -7.10 -15.13 -28.34
CA TRP A 422 -6.65 -13.93 -27.62
C TRP A 422 -6.80 -12.66 -28.48
N GLN A 423 -6.50 -12.72 -29.78
CA GLN A 423 -6.66 -11.60 -30.71
C GLN A 423 -8.13 -11.13 -30.85
N LYS A 424 -9.09 -12.02 -30.57
CA LYS A 424 -10.54 -11.72 -30.56
C LYS A 424 -11.04 -11.29 -29.18
N GLY A 425 -10.15 -11.18 -28.20
CA GLY A 425 -10.50 -10.92 -26.80
C GLY A 425 -11.07 -12.13 -26.06
N ASP A 426 -10.97 -13.33 -26.62
CA ASP A 426 -11.45 -14.56 -25.98
C ASP A 426 -10.35 -15.15 -25.08
N PHE A 427 -10.46 -14.85 -23.79
CA PHE A 427 -9.60 -15.36 -22.71
C PHE A 427 -10.33 -16.38 -21.82
N SER A 428 -11.44 -16.95 -22.28
CA SER A 428 -12.31 -17.82 -21.48
C SER A 428 -11.65 -19.13 -21.03
N THR A 429 -10.49 -19.48 -21.58
CA THR A 429 -9.67 -20.67 -21.26
C THR A 429 -8.19 -20.32 -21.07
N VAL A 430 -7.89 -19.08 -20.68
CA VAL A 430 -6.49 -18.57 -20.62
C VAL A 430 -5.63 -19.25 -19.57
N ASP A 431 -6.24 -19.81 -18.52
CA ASP A 431 -5.60 -20.67 -17.53
C ASP A 431 -5.19 -22.03 -18.12
N ASP A 432 -6.05 -22.65 -18.92
CA ASP A 432 -5.72 -23.84 -19.70
C ASP A 432 -4.63 -23.53 -20.74
N ASP A 433 -4.71 -22.38 -21.43
CA ASP A 433 -3.70 -21.94 -22.39
C ASP A 433 -2.33 -21.78 -21.72
N HIS A 434 -2.29 -21.09 -20.59
CA HIS A 434 -1.10 -20.92 -19.76
C HIS A 434 -0.49 -22.27 -19.36
N ASN A 435 -1.31 -23.16 -18.80
CA ASN A 435 -0.87 -24.47 -18.34
C ASN A 435 -0.42 -25.38 -19.49
N ARG A 436 -1.04 -25.23 -20.67
CA ARG A 436 -0.65 -25.94 -21.88
C ARG A 436 0.72 -25.48 -22.38
N LEU A 437 0.97 -24.19 -22.44
CA LEU A 437 2.27 -23.62 -22.82
C LEU A 437 3.37 -24.07 -21.85
N MET A 438 3.09 -24.04 -20.54
CA MET A 438 3.99 -24.54 -19.50
C MET A 438 4.33 -26.03 -19.69
N GLN A 439 3.36 -26.87 -20.08
CA GLN A 439 3.62 -28.28 -20.38
C GLN A 439 4.54 -28.48 -21.61
N LEU A 440 4.41 -27.65 -22.64
CA LEU A 440 5.21 -27.77 -23.86
C LEU A 440 6.70 -27.48 -23.61
N GLN A 441 6.99 -26.56 -22.69
CA GLN A 441 8.35 -26.20 -22.28
C GLN A 441 9.07 -27.34 -21.53
N GLY A 442 8.33 -28.29 -20.95
CA GLY A 442 8.88 -29.49 -20.31
C GLY A 442 9.60 -29.27 -18.96
N THR A 443 9.68 -28.04 -18.46
CA THR A 443 10.47 -27.69 -17.27
C THR A 443 9.79 -26.69 -16.34
N LYS A 444 8.65 -26.99 -15.68
CA LYS A 444 8.21 -26.21 -14.50
C LYS A 444 7.56 -27.10 -13.44
N THR A 445 7.90 -26.82 -12.18
CA THR A 445 7.34 -27.42 -10.96
C THR A 445 5.83 -27.12 -10.85
N SER A 446 5.10 -27.85 -10.00
CA SER A 446 3.63 -27.72 -9.91
C SER A 446 3.14 -26.36 -9.37
N ASP A 447 4.02 -25.58 -8.76
CA ASP A 447 3.82 -24.25 -8.17
C ASP A 447 3.47 -23.15 -9.19
N GLY A 448 3.93 -23.27 -10.44
CA GLY A 448 3.60 -22.34 -11.52
C GLY A 448 2.24 -22.57 -12.18
N THR A 449 1.48 -23.59 -11.78
CA THR A 449 0.23 -23.97 -12.44
C THR A 449 -0.86 -22.93 -12.18
N ALA A 450 -1.52 -22.45 -13.24
CA ALA A 450 -2.72 -21.64 -13.11
C ALA A 450 -3.86 -22.47 -12.51
N THR A 451 -4.49 -21.93 -11.47
CA THR A 451 -5.61 -22.54 -10.74
C THR A 451 -6.96 -21.92 -11.10
N GLY A 452 -6.95 -20.88 -11.94
CA GLY A 452 -8.14 -20.24 -12.48
C GLY A 452 -7.82 -18.98 -13.27
N ILE A 453 -8.87 -18.34 -13.76
CA ILE A 453 -8.81 -17.09 -14.52
C ILE A 453 -8.91 -15.89 -13.56
N ALA A 454 -8.07 -14.89 -13.76
CA ALA A 454 -8.10 -13.65 -13.01
C ALA A 454 -9.39 -12.87 -13.32
N SER A 455 -10.01 -12.32 -12.28
CA SER A 455 -11.04 -11.29 -12.45
C SER A 455 -10.46 -10.04 -13.11
N GLU A 456 -11.32 -9.21 -13.68
CA GLU A 456 -10.94 -7.92 -14.27
C GLU A 456 -10.13 -7.06 -13.29
N GLU A 457 -10.46 -7.12 -12.00
CA GLU A 457 -9.80 -6.34 -10.98
C GLU A 457 -8.42 -6.90 -10.60
N GLN A 458 -8.28 -8.23 -10.58
CA GLN A 458 -6.99 -8.89 -10.39
C GLN A 458 -6.07 -8.62 -11.58
N GLU A 459 -6.62 -8.58 -12.80
CA GLU A 459 -5.90 -8.18 -13.99
C GLU A 459 -5.46 -6.71 -13.92
N ILE A 460 -6.38 -5.77 -13.64
CA ILE A 460 -6.06 -4.33 -13.49
C ILE A 460 -4.95 -4.15 -12.46
N HIS A 461 -5.07 -4.84 -11.33
CA HIS A 461 -4.07 -4.81 -10.26
C HIS A 461 -2.72 -5.34 -10.73
N TYR A 462 -2.71 -6.47 -11.44
CA TYR A 462 -1.50 -7.08 -11.96
C TYR A 462 -0.82 -6.18 -13.01
N ILE A 463 -1.58 -5.60 -13.95
CA ILE A 463 -1.05 -4.67 -14.96
C ILE A 463 -0.34 -3.50 -14.30
N PHE A 464 -1.01 -2.89 -13.31
CA PHE A 464 -0.47 -1.77 -12.56
C PHE A 464 0.78 -2.18 -11.76
N GLN A 465 0.75 -3.34 -11.10
CA GLN A 465 1.85 -3.80 -10.27
C GLN A 465 3.10 -4.15 -11.06
N VAL A 466 2.92 -4.87 -12.17
CA VAL A 466 4.04 -5.44 -12.92
C VAL A 466 4.60 -4.45 -13.93
N PHE A 467 3.75 -3.66 -14.58
CA PHE A 467 4.18 -2.80 -15.68
C PHE A 467 4.01 -1.31 -15.40
N ALA A 468 3.36 -0.96 -14.30
CA ALA A 468 3.10 0.41 -13.91
C ALA A 468 2.45 1.29 -14.99
N LYS A 469 1.49 0.70 -15.70
CA LYS A 469 0.62 1.38 -16.65
C LYS A 469 -0.82 1.31 -16.17
N GLU A 470 -1.60 2.34 -16.48
CA GLU A 470 -3.05 2.27 -16.32
C GLU A 470 -3.66 1.39 -17.42
N VAL A 471 -4.78 0.74 -17.12
CA VAL A 471 -5.44 -0.17 -18.08
C VAL A 471 -5.87 0.57 -19.35
N ASP A 472 -6.28 1.84 -19.22
CA ASP A 472 -6.62 2.69 -20.36
C ASP A 472 -5.41 3.03 -21.24
N GLU A 473 -4.19 3.05 -20.69
CA GLU A 473 -2.94 3.20 -21.45
C GLU A 473 -2.56 1.91 -22.20
N VAL A 474 -3.03 0.75 -21.72
CA VAL A 474 -2.70 -0.58 -22.25
C VAL A 474 -3.70 -1.05 -23.30
N PHE A 475 -4.99 -0.83 -23.07
CA PHE A 475 -6.07 -1.36 -23.90
C PHE A 475 -6.91 -0.28 -24.58
N GLY A 476 -6.62 1.00 -24.32
CA GLY A 476 -7.49 2.10 -24.71
C GLY A 476 -8.69 2.26 -23.76
N PRO A 477 -9.42 3.37 -23.85
CA PRO A 477 -10.55 3.64 -22.96
C PRO A 477 -11.62 2.55 -23.12
N ALA A 478 -12.06 1.98 -22.00
CA ALA A 478 -13.17 1.04 -21.98
C ALA A 478 -14.39 1.66 -22.69
N GLU A 479 -14.82 1.08 -23.81
CA GLU A 479 -16.07 1.50 -24.44
C GLU A 479 -17.19 1.27 -23.44
N LYS A 480 -17.81 2.38 -22.98
CA LYS A 480 -18.99 2.36 -22.12
C LYS A 480 -20.09 1.54 -22.82
N GLN A 481 -20.26 0.29 -22.41
CA GLN A 481 -21.46 -0.50 -22.72
C GLN A 481 -22.59 -0.17 -21.76
#